data_AF-M1RRA3-F1
#
_entry.id   AF-M1RRA3-F1
#
_cell.length_a   1.000
_cell.length_b   1.000
_cell.length_c   1.000
_cell.angle_alpha   90.00
_cell.angle_beta   90.00
_cell.angle_gamma   90.00
#
_symmetry.space_group_name_H-M   'P 1'
#
loop_
_entity.id
_entity.type
_entity.pdbx_description
1 polymer ?
#
loop_
_entity_poly.entity_id
_entity_poly.type
_entity_poly.pdbx_seq_one_letter_code
_entity_poly.pdbx_strand_id
1 'polypeptide(L)'
;MLRGHAFIFFCPLLSQLIFNFIHLKKSSAMEKSDLARFQREVIAHGAEAALPCNLSDEWIALLGRDLNMLLEPENEDEGYLTVPLAMLIHLLLAKQGKKQGKMTLSEEELHKYFQYLHFELAVEEVSRNTDISLNRATLETIFTNRDVEMRDR
;
A
#
# COMPACT_ATOMS: atom_id res chain seq x y z
N MET A 1 6.09 -27.74 15.70
CA MET A 1 5.29 -26.68 16.34
C MET A 1 6.25 -25.56 16.74
N LEU A 2 6.53 -24.63 15.83
CA LEU A 2 7.38 -23.47 16.09
C LEU A 2 6.50 -22.24 15.88
N ARG A 3 6.09 -21.63 16.98
CA ARG A 3 5.41 -20.33 17.01
C ARG A 3 6.48 -19.26 16.92
N GLY A 4 6.80 -18.81 15.70
CA GLY A 4 7.61 -17.62 15.48
C GLY A 4 6.71 -16.39 15.59
N HIS A 5 6.94 -15.56 16.61
CA HIS A 5 6.39 -14.21 16.65
C HIS A 5 7.16 -13.38 15.62
N ALA A 6 6.52 -13.00 14.52
CA ALA A 6 7.09 -12.06 13.56
C ALA A 6 6.95 -10.64 14.12
N PHE A 7 7.98 -10.19 14.83
CA PHE A 7 8.27 -8.77 14.93
C PHE A 7 8.46 -8.21 13.52
N ILE A 8 7.98 -7.00 13.29
CA ILE A 8 8.23 -6.19 12.08
C ILE A 8 9.73 -5.97 11.97
N PHE A 9 10.47 -6.94 11.45
CA PHE A 9 11.85 -6.77 11.03
C PHE A 9 12.09 -7.69 9.84
N PHE A 10 12.07 -7.05 8.67
CA PHE A 10 12.99 -7.32 7.57
C PHE A 10 13.18 -8.81 7.25
N CYS A 11 12.37 -9.34 6.35
CA CYS A 11 12.92 -10.34 5.43
C CYS A 11 13.94 -9.58 4.55
N PRO A 12 15.27 -9.80 4.69
CA PRO A 12 16.25 -9.05 3.93
C PRO A 12 16.15 -9.32 2.43
N LEU A 13 15.65 -10.50 2.02
CA LEU A 13 15.33 -10.78 0.62
C LEU A 13 14.16 -9.95 0.11
N LEU A 14 13.07 -9.84 0.87
CA LEU A 14 11.93 -9.00 0.51
C LEU A 14 12.34 -7.52 0.51
N SER A 15 13.09 -7.08 1.53
CA SER A 15 13.60 -5.72 1.60
C SER A 15 14.58 -5.39 0.47
N GLN A 16 15.45 -6.32 0.08
CA GLN A 16 16.41 -6.11 -1.00
C GLN A 16 15.74 -6.16 -2.38
N LEU A 17 14.73 -7.02 -2.57
CA LEU A 17 13.90 -7.06 -3.77
C LEU A 17 13.12 -5.76 -3.92
N ILE A 18 12.46 -5.30 -2.84
CA ILE A 18 11.76 -4.02 -2.80
C ILE A 18 12.73 -2.87 -3.07
N PHE A 19 13.88 -2.82 -2.39
CA PHE A 19 14.89 -1.77 -2.56
C PHE A 19 15.50 -1.72 -3.98
N ASN A 20 15.80 -2.87 -4.59
CA ASN A 20 16.32 -2.95 -5.95
C ASN A 20 15.28 -2.56 -7.01
N PHE A 21 13.99 -2.84 -6.78
CA PHE A 21 12.90 -2.36 -7.64
C PHE A 21 12.72 -0.84 -7.54
N ILE A 22 12.82 -0.29 -6.33
CA ILE A 22 12.71 1.16 -6.05
C ILE A 22 13.83 1.95 -6.74
N HIS A 23 15.07 1.45 -6.78
CA HIS A 23 16.20 2.19 -7.33
C HIS A 23 16.23 2.30 -8.86
N LEU A 24 15.46 1.49 -9.59
CA LEU A 24 15.52 1.43 -11.06
C LEU A 24 14.69 2.52 -11.77
N LYS A 25 13.92 3.35 -11.05
CA LYS A 25 13.02 4.37 -11.65
C LYS A 25 13.35 5.83 -11.30
N LYS A 26 14.60 6.17 -10.97
CA LYS A 26 14.99 7.58 -10.82
C LYS A 26 15.26 8.22 -12.19
N SER A 27 14.24 8.74 -12.86
CA SER A 27 14.42 9.62 -14.04
C SER A 27 13.22 10.56 -14.28
N SER A 28 13.51 11.88 -14.27
CA SER A 28 12.63 13.02 -14.58
C SER A 28 11.41 13.22 -13.68
N ALA A 29 10.82 14.43 -13.67
CA ALA A 29 9.64 14.76 -12.87
C ALA A 29 8.52 13.75 -13.16
N MET A 30 8.33 12.78 -12.26
CA MET A 30 7.41 11.69 -12.49
C MET A 30 5.98 12.22 -12.40
N GLU A 31 5.17 11.93 -13.41
CA GLU A 31 3.79 12.39 -13.47
C GLU A 31 2.99 11.84 -12.28
N LYS A 32 2.52 12.73 -11.41
CA LYS A 32 1.73 12.41 -10.20
C LYS A 32 0.45 11.68 -10.57
N SER A 33 -0.07 10.85 -9.67
CA SER A 33 -1.30 10.12 -9.93
C SER A 33 -2.51 11.05 -10.07
N ASP A 34 -3.35 10.77 -11.07
CA ASP A 34 -4.59 11.50 -11.32
C ASP A 34 -5.72 11.01 -10.39
N LEU A 35 -6.12 11.86 -9.43
CA LEU A 35 -7.22 11.57 -8.51
C LEU A 35 -8.56 11.34 -9.22
N ALA A 36 -8.88 12.14 -10.24
CA ALA A 36 -10.15 12.02 -10.94
C ALA A 36 -10.22 10.68 -11.68
N ARG A 37 -9.09 10.23 -12.24
CA ARG A 37 -8.98 8.89 -12.83
C ARG A 37 -9.11 7.79 -11.78
N PHE A 38 -8.39 7.91 -10.65
CA PHE A 38 -8.47 6.94 -9.56
C PHE A 38 -9.89 6.80 -9.00
N GLN A 39 -10.60 7.92 -8.87
CA GLN A 39 -11.99 7.92 -8.42
C GLN A 39 -12.89 7.11 -9.36
N ARG A 40 -12.76 7.29 -10.68
CA ARG A 40 -13.58 6.60 -11.67
C ARG A 40 -13.24 5.11 -11.79
N GLU A 41 -11.94 4.77 -11.76
CA GLU A 41 -11.48 3.41 -12.05
C GLU A 41 -11.44 2.51 -10.81
N VAL A 42 -11.33 3.08 -9.60
CA VAL A 42 -11.14 2.31 -8.37
C VAL A 42 -12.23 2.63 -7.36
N ILE A 43 -12.31 3.88 -6.90
CA ILE A 43 -13.19 4.27 -5.78
C ILE A 43 -14.68 4.02 -6.10
N ALA A 44 -15.10 4.33 -7.33
CA ALA A 44 -16.49 4.14 -7.79
C ALA A 44 -16.95 2.68 -7.76
N HIS A 45 -16.01 1.72 -7.73
CA HIS A 45 -16.30 0.28 -7.72
C HIS A 45 -16.37 -0.32 -6.30
N GLY A 46 -16.34 0.53 -5.26
CA GLY A 46 -16.46 0.10 -3.87
C GLY A 46 -15.11 -0.03 -3.17
N ALA A 47 -15.14 -0.45 -1.91
CA ALA A 47 -13.96 -0.50 -1.06
C ALA A 47 -13.04 -1.68 -1.41
N GLU A 48 -13.61 -2.83 -1.77
CA GLU A 48 -12.78 -3.98 -2.16
C GLU A 48 -11.97 -3.69 -3.43
N ALA A 49 -12.48 -2.87 -4.36
CA ALA A 49 -11.74 -2.50 -5.57
C ALA A 49 -10.43 -1.74 -5.26
N ALA A 50 -10.38 -1.04 -4.11
CA ALA A 50 -9.19 -0.36 -3.64
C ALA A 50 -8.23 -1.26 -2.83
N LEU A 51 -8.50 -2.55 -2.67
CA LEU A 51 -7.52 -3.46 -2.05
C LEU A 51 -6.35 -3.69 -3.03
N PRO A 52 -5.09 -3.78 -2.53
CA PRO A 52 -3.91 -3.99 -3.38
C PRO A 52 -4.08 -5.12 -4.40
N CYS A 53 -4.65 -6.25 -3.97
CA CYS A 53 -4.86 -7.41 -4.83
C CYS A 53 -5.88 -7.23 -5.97
N ASN A 54 -6.70 -6.17 -5.91
CA ASN A 54 -7.71 -5.86 -6.91
C ASN A 54 -7.31 -4.67 -7.80
N LEU A 55 -6.20 -4.00 -7.51
CA LEU A 55 -5.67 -2.92 -8.36
C LEU A 55 -5.07 -3.47 -9.66
N SER A 56 -5.08 -2.67 -10.71
CA SER A 56 -4.29 -2.95 -11.91
C SER A 56 -2.79 -2.80 -11.63
N ASP A 57 -1.94 -3.42 -12.45
CA ASP A 57 -0.47 -3.27 -12.32
C ASP A 57 -0.04 -1.80 -12.44
N GLU A 58 -0.73 -1.03 -13.29
CA GLU A 58 -0.50 0.40 -13.42
C GLU A 58 -0.78 1.14 -12.11
N TRP A 59 -1.93 0.87 -11.47
CA TRP A 59 -2.26 1.52 -10.20
C TRP A 59 -1.32 1.11 -9.07
N ILE A 60 -0.87 -0.15 -9.02
CA ILE A 60 0.17 -0.59 -8.08
C ILE A 60 1.45 0.22 -8.29
N ALA A 61 1.91 0.37 -9.53
CA ALA A 61 3.13 1.11 -9.83
C ALA A 61 3.01 2.62 -9.50
N LEU A 62 1.87 3.24 -9.84
CA LEU A 62 1.61 4.66 -9.56
C LEU A 62 1.53 4.94 -8.05
N LEU A 63 0.75 4.14 -7.31
CA LEU A 63 0.62 4.27 -5.85
C LEU A 63 1.92 3.93 -5.12
N GLY A 64 2.63 2.89 -5.57
CA GLY A 64 3.93 2.50 -5.02
C GLY A 64 4.94 3.64 -5.14
N ARG A 65 5.02 4.29 -6.32
CA ARG A 65 5.83 5.49 -6.52
C ARG A 65 5.40 6.63 -5.59
N ASP A 66 4.12 6.97 -5.57
CA ASP A 66 3.63 8.11 -4.79
C ASP A 66 3.89 7.91 -3.29
N LEU A 67 3.66 6.71 -2.77
CA LEU A 67 3.97 6.36 -1.39
C LEU A 67 5.47 6.37 -1.10
N ASN A 68 6.30 5.88 -2.02
CA ASN A 68 7.75 5.97 -1.86
C ASN A 68 8.21 7.43 -1.77
N MET A 69 7.65 8.31 -2.61
CA MET A 69 7.93 9.75 -2.54
C MET A 69 7.41 10.38 -1.24
N LEU A 70 6.23 10.00 -0.74
CA LEU A 70 5.68 10.52 0.51
C LEU A 70 6.43 10.06 1.76
N LEU A 71 7.00 8.86 1.73
CA LEU A 71 7.73 8.28 2.85
C LEU A 71 9.21 8.66 2.86
N GLU A 72 9.70 9.31 1.80
CA GLU A 72 11.06 9.85 1.72
C GLU A 72 11.18 11.11 2.61
N PRO A 73 12.02 11.10 3.67
CA PRO A 73 12.08 12.20 4.64
C PRO A 73 12.49 13.55 4.04
N GLU A 74 13.20 13.53 2.91
CA GLU A 74 13.74 14.72 2.24
C GLU A 74 12.77 15.30 1.18
N ASN A 75 11.63 14.64 0.93
CA ASN A 75 10.70 15.07 -0.09
C ASN A 75 9.55 15.92 0.50
N GLU A 76 9.54 17.20 0.12
CA GLU A 76 8.49 18.16 0.53
C GLU A 76 7.37 18.31 -0.51
N ASP A 77 7.41 17.55 -1.62
CA ASP A 77 6.36 17.63 -2.66
C ASP A 77 5.07 16.90 -2.24
N GLU A 78 4.15 17.65 -1.63
CA GLU A 78 2.82 17.18 -1.24
C GLU A 78 1.95 16.71 -2.41
N GLY A 79 2.34 16.97 -3.66
CA GLY A 79 1.57 16.54 -4.84
C GLY A 79 1.41 15.03 -4.95
N TYR A 80 2.30 14.25 -4.32
CA TYR A 80 2.18 12.79 -4.24
C TYR A 80 1.14 12.31 -3.21
N LEU A 81 0.61 13.19 -2.34
CA LEU A 81 -0.30 12.82 -1.25
C LEU A 81 -1.70 12.42 -1.72
N THR A 82 -2.16 13.03 -2.80
CA THR A 82 -3.58 13.10 -3.14
C THR A 82 -4.24 11.73 -3.32
N VAL A 83 -3.65 10.86 -4.14
CA VAL A 83 -4.23 9.54 -4.44
C VAL A 83 -4.01 8.54 -3.30
N PRO A 84 -2.81 8.42 -2.70
CA PRO A 84 -2.61 7.61 -1.50
C PRO A 84 -3.56 7.97 -0.35
N LEU A 85 -3.77 9.27 -0.10
CA LEU A 85 -4.70 9.72 0.94
C LEU A 85 -6.15 9.34 0.61
N ALA A 86 -6.58 9.49 -0.64
CA ALA A 86 -7.92 9.09 -1.07
C ALA A 86 -8.15 7.58 -0.88
N MET A 87 -7.17 6.76 -1.26
CA MET A 87 -7.21 5.30 -1.07
C MET A 87 -7.27 4.93 0.41
N LEU A 88 -6.42 5.57 1.23
CA LEU A 88 -6.35 5.35 2.67
C LEU A 88 -7.69 5.67 3.35
N ILE A 89 -8.26 6.85 3.07
CA ILE A 89 -9.55 7.25 3.65
C ILE A 89 -10.65 6.29 3.22
N HIS A 90 -10.72 5.93 1.93
CA HIS A 90 -11.73 5.02 1.41
C HIS A 90 -11.70 3.65 2.10
N LEU A 91 -10.51 3.08 2.27
CA LEU A 91 -10.32 1.79 2.95
C LEU A 91 -10.58 1.88 4.45
N LEU A 92 -10.17 2.97 5.13
CA LEU A 92 -10.42 3.15 6.56
C LEU A 92 -11.90 3.32 6.87
N LEU A 93 -12.64 4.07 6.06
CA LEU A 93 -14.09 4.21 6.20
C LEU A 93 -14.80 2.87 6.02
N ALA A 94 -14.40 2.07 5.02
CA ALA A 94 -14.94 0.74 4.82
C ALA A 94 -14.62 -0.19 6.00
N LYS A 95 -13.39 -0.14 6.52
CA LYS A 95 -12.94 -0.93 7.68
C LYS A 95 -13.69 -0.58 8.96
N GLN A 96 -14.06 0.69 9.17
CA GLN A 96 -14.88 1.10 10.31
C GLN A 96 -16.33 0.60 10.24
N GLY A 97 -16.80 0.25 9.04
CA GLY A 97 -18.15 -0.24 8.80
C GLY A 97 -19.21 0.79 9.19
N LYS A 98 -20.31 0.34 9.82
CA LYS A 98 -21.42 1.21 10.23
C LYS A 98 -21.15 2.02 11.51
N LYS A 99 -19.93 2.01 12.06
CA LYS A 99 -19.58 2.82 13.22
C LYS A 99 -19.59 4.30 12.81
N GLN A 100 -20.73 4.94 13.02
CA GLN A 100 -20.93 6.36 12.74
C GLN A 100 -20.13 7.16 13.75
N GLY A 101 -19.08 7.84 13.30
CA GLY A 101 -18.24 8.70 14.12
C GLY A 101 -17.25 9.47 13.27
N LYS A 102 -16.83 10.64 13.76
CA LYS A 102 -15.72 11.39 13.16
C LYS A 102 -14.44 10.59 13.37
N MET A 103 -13.74 10.29 12.29
CA MET A 103 -12.39 9.73 12.34
C MET A 103 -11.39 10.87 12.54
N THR A 104 -10.61 10.80 13.61
CA THR A 104 -9.48 11.69 13.86
C THR A 104 -8.23 10.84 13.85
N LEU A 105 -7.24 11.23 13.05
CA LEU A 105 -5.94 10.58 12.98
C LEU A 105 -4.88 11.59 13.39
N SER A 106 -3.92 11.17 14.22
CA SER A 106 -2.67 11.91 14.37
C SER A 106 -1.82 11.81 13.10
N GLU A 107 -0.86 12.70 12.94
CA GLU A 107 0.12 12.64 11.85
C GLU A 107 0.92 11.34 11.89
N GLU A 108 1.33 10.89 13.08
CA GLU A 108 2.02 9.62 13.29
C GLU A 108 1.17 8.41 12.86
N GLU A 109 -0.12 8.41 13.18
CA GLU A 109 -1.05 7.36 12.75
C GLU A 109 -1.23 7.36 11.23
N LEU A 110 -1.38 8.54 10.63
CA LEU A 110 -1.50 8.70 9.19
C LEU A 110 -0.24 8.18 8.48
N HIS A 111 0.93 8.57 8.95
CA HIS A 111 2.22 8.10 8.43
C HIS A 111 2.34 6.57 8.53
N LYS A 112 1.98 6.00 9.68
CA LYS A 112 1.96 4.55 9.88
C LYS A 112 1.02 3.83 8.92
N TYR A 113 -0.15 4.40 8.63
CA TYR A 113 -1.06 3.82 7.65
C TYR A 113 -0.53 3.88 6.22
N PHE A 114 0.21 4.93 5.84
CA PHE A 114 0.91 4.96 4.55
C PHE A 114 1.99 3.89 4.48
N GLN A 115 2.75 3.65 5.56
CA GLN A 115 3.73 2.57 5.61
C GLN A 115 3.07 1.19 5.42
N TYR A 116 1.95 0.94 6.10
CA TYR A 116 1.19 -0.29 5.89
C TYR A 116 0.68 -0.42 4.45
N LEU A 117 0.14 0.66 3.88
CA LEU A 117 -0.33 0.64 2.49
C LEU A 117 0.80 0.31 1.51
N HIS A 118 1.96 0.96 1.69
CA HIS A 118 3.13 0.76 0.87
C HIS A 118 3.64 -0.69 0.94
N PHE A 119 3.72 -1.25 2.15
CA PHE A 119 4.09 -2.65 2.34
C PHE A 119 3.14 -3.60 1.62
N GLU A 120 1.84 -3.35 1.66
CA GLU A 120 0.82 -4.22 1.05
C GLU A 120 0.83 -4.17 -0.47
N LEU A 121 1.13 -3.01 -1.05
CA LEU A 121 1.37 -2.88 -2.49
C LEU A 121 2.62 -3.65 -2.91
N ALA A 122 3.70 -3.58 -2.13
CA ALA A 122 4.92 -4.33 -2.40
C ALA A 122 4.70 -5.85 -2.29
N VAL A 123 3.92 -6.32 -1.31
CA VAL A 123 3.52 -7.73 -1.19
C VAL A 123 2.77 -8.19 -2.43
N GLU A 124 1.80 -7.41 -2.91
CA GLU A 124 1.07 -7.76 -4.13
C GLU A 124 1.97 -7.73 -5.36
N GLU A 125 2.86 -6.74 -5.49
CA GLU A 125 3.81 -6.64 -6.60
C GLU A 125 4.74 -7.86 -6.66
N VAL A 126 5.29 -8.30 -5.52
CA VAL A 126 6.09 -9.53 -5.44
C VAL A 126 5.26 -10.75 -5.84
N SER A 127 4.03 -10.86 -5.33
CA SER A 127 3.12 -11.96 -5.67
C SER A 127 2.83 -12.03 -7.18
N ARG A 128 2.69 -10.88 -7.86
CA ARG A 128 2.43 -10.85 -9.31
C ARG A 128 3.65 -11.20 -10.16
N ASN A 129 4.83 -10.77 -9.73
CA ASN A 129 6.06 -10.86 -10.53
C ASN A 129 6.95 -12.06 -10.19
N THR A 130 6.54 -12.90 -9.25
CA THR A 130 7.31 -14.10 -8.83
C THR A 130 6.42 -15.34 -8.76
N ASP A 131 7.04 -16.51 -8.64
CA ASP A 131 6.35 -17.79 -8.38
C ASP A 131 5.98 -17.98 -6.90
N ILE A 132 6.06 -16.91 -6.10
CA ILE A 132 5.68 -16.93 -4.68
C ILE A 132 4.27 -16.38 -4.55
N SER A 133 3.38 -17.15 -3.92
CA SER A 133 2.06 -16.71 -3.51
C SER A 133 2.09 -16.20 -2.07
N LEU A 134 1.70 -14.94 -1.89
CA LEU A 134 1.56 -14.29 -0.59
C LEU A 134 0.07 -14.13 -0.22
N ASN A 135 -0.29 -14.30 1.06
CA ASN A 135 -1.66 -14.06 1.51
C ASN A 135 -2.04 -12.57 1.39
N ARG A 136 -3.13 -12.32 0.65
CA ARG A 136 -3.60 -10.98 0.30
C ARG A 136 -4.23 -10.28 1.50
N ALA A 137 -4.09 -8.96 1.56
CA ALA A 137 -4.82 -8.15 2.53
C ALA A 137 -6.33 -8.14 2.22
N THR A 138 -7.14 -8.20 3.27
CA THR A 138 -8.59 -7.97 3.22
C THR A 138 -8.93 -6.63 3.87
N LEU A 139 -10.19 -6.17 3.80
CA LEU A 139 -10.63 -4.99 4.57
C LEU A 139 -10.41 -5.16 6.09
N GLU A 140 -10.47 -6.38 6.60
CA GLU A 140 -10.24 -6.69 8.01
C GLU A 140 -8.77 -6.64 8.40
N THR A 141 -7.86 -7.00 7.49
CA THR A 141 -6.43 -7.10 7.78
C THR A 141 -5.57 -5.96 7.22
N ILE A 142 -6.06 -5.19 6.25
CA ILE A 142 -5.37 -4.00 5.74
C ILE A 142 -5.12 -3.02 6.89
N PHE A 143 -3.99 -2.32 6.86
CA PHE A 143 -3.57 -1.39 7.93
C PHE A 143 -3.29 -2.03 9.28
N THR A 144 -2.96 -3.33 9.30
CA THR A 144 -2.55 -4.04 10.51
C THR A 144 -1.17 -4.67 10.30
N ASN A 145 -0.50 -5.02 11.39
CA ASN A 145 0.69 -5.85 11.33
C ASN A 145 0.32 -7.33 11.21
N ARG A 146 -0.35 -7.72 10.12
CA ARG A 146 -0.71 -9.13 9.88
C ARG A 146 0.53 -9.94 9.50
N ASP A 147 0.50 -11.23 9.79
CA ASP A 147 1.52 -12.16 9.29
C ASP A 147 1.33 -12.40 7.78
N VAL A 148 2.44 -12.31 7.04
CA VAL A 148 2.48 -12.64 5.61
C VAL A 148 3.00 -14.07 5.44
N GLU A 149 2.13 -14.96 4.99
CA GLU A 149 2.44 -16.35 4.68
C GLU A 149 2.94 -16.47 3.23
N MET A 150 4.01 -17.23 3.03
CA MET A 150 4.59 -17.51 1.72
C MET A 150 4.32 -18.96 1.33
N ARG A 151 3.92 -19.17 0.07
CA ARG A 151 3.71 -20.50 -0.54
C ARG A 151 4.24 -20.50 -1.97
N ASP A 152 4.79 -21.61 -2.43
CA ASP A 152 5.13 -21.78 -3.84
C ASP A 152 3.85 -21.90 -4.67
N ARG A 153 3.86 -21.32 -5.88
CA ARG A 153 2.71 -21.32 -6.81
C ARG A 153 2.59 -22.61 -7.61
#